data_AF-I4EQ16-F1
#
_entry.id   AF-I4EQ16-F1
#
_cell.length_a   1.000
_cell.length_b   1.000
_cell.length_c   1.000
_cell.angle_alpha   90.00
_cell.angle_beta   90.00
_cell.angle_gamma   90.00
#
_symmetry.space_group_name_H-M   'P 1'
#
loop_
_entity.id
_entity.type
_entity.pdbx_description
1 polymer ?
#
loop_
_entity_poly.entity_id
_entity_poly.type
_entity_poly.pdbx_seq_one_letter_code
_entity_poly.pdbx_strand_id
1 'polypeptide(L)'
;MSTPRDRDGDAFDDGRTDGPAGWQEPAHLGSGAGKDTPDSWQPPGWDLPAAEPDRPGTEPPAAAQQPQQQPWQPPAADQRTSDQPPGAERRRGLGGLFGSRPAPGDAPELPIMIPPADPWGTQAWAMSVGWVLSDGTAPEDADLTALAKTAPVRPGKEDRAGHVLRGRGNGLDLAAFDIVSPYGRQEVVTHAVTAAPVLGSVPAFRLSPARMWRHGVGGLVQVPSPDPEFERRWVLLAAEDGPQVRRLVEDPVVRQLLLGSDDGDELWSALGFVAAVRPDANRPQLIEHHARLLAAVVGALAAAA
;
A
#
# COMPACT_ATOMS: atom_id res chain seq x y z
N MET A 1 42.60 14.05 -48.24
CA MET A 1 41.65 14.85 -49.04
C MET A 1 40.30 14.13 -49.03
N SER A 2 39.25 14.90 -48.76
CA SER A 2 37.84 14.68 -49.17
C SER A 2 37.01 13.59 -48.49
N THR A 3 36.21 14.02 -47.51
CA THR A 3 34.81 13.58 -47.34
C THR A 3 33.99 13.92 -48.59
N PRO A 4 32.85 13.26 -48.83
CA PRO A 4 31.58 14.00 -48.65
C PRO A 4 30.30 13.20 -48.32
N ARG A 5 29.37 13.95 -47.69
CA ARG A 5 27.89 13.98 -47.79
C ARG A 5 27.03 13.06 -46.91
N ASP A 6 26.59 13.65 -45.80
CA ASP A 6 25.23 14.18 -45.59
C ASP A 6 24.12 13.55 -46.41
N ARG A 7 23.17 12.95 -45.69
CA ARG A 7 21.80 12.76 -46.16
C ARG A 7 20.85 13.14 -45.03
N ASP A 8 20.65 14.44 -44.93
CA ASP A 8 19.42 15.00 -44.36
C ASP A 8 18.25 14.49 -45.20
N GLY A 9 17.31 13.86 -44.52
CA GLY A 9 16.06 13.37 -45.07
C GLY A 9 14.92 13.90 -44.22
N ASP A 10 14.73 15.21 -44.26
CA ASP A 10 13.50 15.87 -43.87
C ASP A 10 12.35 15.31 -44.72
N ALA A 11 11.43 14.59 -44.08
CA ALA A 11 10.13 14.24 -44.63
C ALA A 11 9.15 13.89 -43.50
N PHE A 12 8.89 14.85 -42.62
CA PHE A 12 7.59 14.95 -41.96
C PHE A 12 7.05 16.35 -42.23
N ASP A 13 6.48 16.47 -43.42
CA ASP A 13 5.67 17.60 -43.88
C ASP A 13 4.42 17.73 -42.99
N ASP A 14 4.48 18.74 -42.15
CA ASP A 14 3.44 19.34 -41.33
C ASP A 14 2.52 20.20 -42.19
N GLY A 15 1.56 19.54 -42.83
CA GLY A 15 0.63 20.18 -43.75
C GLY A 15 -0.77 19.54 -43.78
N ARG A 16 -1.49 19.53 -42.66
CA ARG A 16 -2.97 19.45 -42.65
C ARG A 16 -3.57 20.15 -41.43
N THR A 17 -3.84 21.44 -41.62
CA THR A 17 -5.09 22.09 -41.23
C THR A 17 -6.28 21.18 -41.52
N ASP A 18 -7.07 20.88 -40.48
CA ASP A 18 -8.51 20.55 -40.45
C ASP A 18 -8.81 19.43 -39.43
N GLY A 19 -9.07 19.83 -38.16
CA GLY A 19 -9.94 19.14 -37.19
C GLY A 19 -9.65 17.68 -36.76
N PRO A 20 -10.03 17.28 -35.53
CA PRO A 20 -9.90 15.89 -35.10
C PRO A 20 -10.98 15.03 -35.76
N ALA A 21 -10.61 14.19 -36.72
CA ALA A 21 -11.48 13.17 -37.30
C ALA A 21 -10.97 11.77 -36.93
N GLY A 22 -11.72 11.08 -36.07
CA GLY A 22 -11.47 9.68 -35.74
C GLY A 22 -12.42 9.12 -34.68
N TRP A 23 -13.05 9.96 -33.86
CA TRP A 23 -14.16 9.57 -33.00
C TRP A 23 -15.46 10.10 -33.59
N GLN A 24 -16.32 9.20 -34.06
CA GLN A 24 -17.71 9.52 -34.39
C GLN A 24 -18.56 9.27 -33.15
N GLU A 25 -19.13 10.36 -32.63
CA GLU A 25 -20.10 10.31 -31.54
C GLU A 25 -21.39 9.60 -32.02
N PRO A 26 -21.91 8.61 -31.27
CA PRO A 26 -23.17 7.95 -31.60
C PRO A 26 -24.32 8.94 -31.71
N ALA A 27 -25.18 8.77 -32.72
CA ALA A 27 -26.29 9.67 -33.08
C ALA A 27 -27.38 9.89 -32.01
N HIS A 28 -27.22 9.33 -30.81
CA HIS A 28 -28.15 9.51 -29.69
C HIS A 28 -27.69 10.54 -28.64
N LEU A 29 -26.52 11.16 -28.79
CA LEU A 29 -25.95 12.07 -27.78
C LEU A 29 -25.92 13.56 -28.14
N GLY A 30 -26.57 14.01 -29.23
CA GLY A 30 -26.56 15.44 -29.56
C GLY A 30 -27.69 15.92 -30.46
N SER A 31 -28.88 16.12 -29.89
CA SER A 31 -29.87 17.12 -30.38
C SER A 31 -30.93 17.41 -29.33
N GLY A 32 -30.86 18.61 -28.74
CA GLY A 32 -32.03 19.45 -28.43
C GLY A 32 -33.01 19.00 -27.33
N ALA A 33 -32.87 19.64 -26.16
CA ALA A 33 -33.94 20.09 -25.25
C ALA A 33 -35.33 19.40 -25.35
N GLY A 34 -35.58 18.48 -24.44
CA GLY A 34 -36.91 18.03 -24.03
C GLY A 34 -36.81 17.48 -22.62
N LYS A 35 -37.62 18.03 -21.70
CA LYS A 35 -37.86 17.44 -20.36
C LYS A 35 -38.07 15.94 -20.52
N ASP A 36 -37.37 15.14 -19.72
CA ASP A 36 -37.93 14.01 -18.98
C ASP A 36 -36.85 13.43 -18.05
N THR A 37 -37.23 13.28 -16.78
CA THR A 37 -36.42 12.69 -15.71
C THR A 37 -36.07 11.24 -16.04
N PRO A 38 -34.82 10.77 -15.86
CA PRO A 38 -34.53 9.36 -16.02
C PRO A 38 -35.10 8.60 -14.83
N ASP A 39 -36.19 7.88 -15.12
CA ASP A 39 -36.67 6.75 -14.33
C ASP A 39 -35.48 5.85 -13.95
N SER A 40 -35.37 5.61 -12.64
CA SER A 40 -34.45 4.63 -12.07
C SER A 40 -34.68 3.28 -12.73
N TRP A 41 -33.67 2.76 -13.42
CA TRP A 41 -33.67 1.39 -13.89
C TRP A 41 -33.79 0.45 -12.68
N GLN A 42 -34.96 -0.17 -12.51
CA GLN A 42 -35.18 -1.28 -11.57
C GLN A 42 -35.62 -2.52 -12.37
N PRO A 43 -34.95 -3.67 -12.21
CA PRO A 43 -35.35 -4.89 -12.90
C PRO A 43 -36.70 -5.42 -12.36
N PRO A 44 -37.57 -6.02 -13.19
CA PRO A 44 -38.86 -6.52 -12.76
C PRO A 44 -38.71 -7.61 -11.66
N GLY A 45 -39.41 -7.44 -10.53
CA GLY A 45 -39.49 -8.45 -9.46
C GLY A 45 -38.80 -8.09 -8.13
N TRP A 46 -38.38 -6.83 -7.94
CA TRP A 46 -37.74 -6.34 -6.70
C TRP A 46 -38.64 -5.44 -5.83
N ASP A 47 -39.96 -5.59 -5.94
CA ASP A 47 -40.91 -4.96 -5.01
C ASP A 47 -40.92 -5.75 -3.69
N LEU A 48 -40.01 -5.41 -2.78
CA LEU A 48 -40.09 -5.87 -1.39
C LEU A 48 -41.16 -5.03 -0.66
N PRO A 49 -42.12 -5.65 0.05
CA PRO A 49 -43.08 -4.89 0.86
C PRO A 49 -42.36 -4.15 1.97
N ALA A 50 -42.79 -2.90 2.24
CA ALA A 50 -42.29 -2.11 3.35
C ALA A 50 -42.52 -2.87 4.67
N ALA A 51 -41.43 -3.23 5.35
CA ALA A 51 -41.50 -3.83 6.67
C ALA A 51 -41.85 -2.75 7.70
N GLU A 52 -43.14 -2.64 8.04
CA GLU A 52 -43.57 -1.88 9.21
C GLU A 52 -43.20 -2.68 10.49
N PRO A 53 -42.43 -2.12 11.42
CA PRO A 53 -42.13 -2.80 12.67
C PRO A 53 -43.37 -2.79 13.60
N ASP A 54 -43.97 -3.97 13.76
CA ASP A 54 -44.99 -4.28 14.76
C ASP A 54 -44.41 -4.06 16.17
N ARG A 55 -44.94 -3.09 16.93
CA ARG A 55 -44.71 -2.98 18.37
C ARG A 55 -46.01 -3.32 19.12
N PRO A 56 -46.06 -4.43 19.88
CA PRO A 56 -47.23 -4.75 20.66
C PRO A 56 -47.41 -3.74 21.80
N GLY A 57 -48.65 -3.26 21.95
CA GLY A 57 -49.06 -2.28 22.94
C GLY A 57 -48.98 -2.78 24.38
N THR A 58 -48.72 -1.86 25.30
CA THR A 58 -49.04 -2.03 26.72
C THR A 58 -49.44 -0.65 27.25
N GLU A 59 -50.72 -0.51 27.57
CA GLU A 59 -51.26 0.61 28.37
C GLU A 59 -50.79 0.52 29.83
N PRO A 60 -50.79 1.64 30.58
CA PRO A 60 -49.89 1.88 31.71
C PRO A 60 -50.51 1.62 33.10
N PRO A 61 -49.68 1.51 34.17
CA PRO A 61 -50.08 1.95 35.49
C PRO A 61 -49.32 3.20 35.96
N ALA A 62 -49.96 3.88 36.89
CA ALA A 62 -49.75 5.24 37.33
C ALA A 62 -48.41 5.55 38.03
N ALA A 63 -47.97 6.79 37.81
CA ALA A 63 -47.26 7.68 38.74
C ALA A 63 -45.94 7.19 39.39
N ALA A 64 -44.83 7.46 38.70
CA ALA A 64 -43.56 7.82 39.35
C ALA A 64 -42.70 8.72 38.41
N GLN A 65 -42.69 10.01 38.75
CA GLN A 65 -41.68 11.06 38.50
C GLN A 65 -40.66 10.84 37.35
N GLN A 66 -40.84 11.60 36.26
CA GLN A 66 -39.89 11.74 35.16
C GLN A 66 -38.84 12.84 35.45
N PRO A 67 -37.53 12.59 35.32
CA PRO A 67 -36.57 13.64 34.97
C PRO A 67 -36.65 13.92 33.46
N GLN A 68 -36.83 15.20 33.11
CA GLN A 68 -36.92 15.70 31.74
C GLN A 68 -35.68 15.32 30.92
N GLN A 69 -35.86 14.52 29.86
CA GLN A 69 -34.82 14.27 28.86
C GLN A 69 -34.71 15.50 27.96
N GLN A 70 -33.54 16.13 27.95
CA GLN A 70 -33.22 17.20 27.02
C GLN A 70 -32.96 16.63 25.61
N PRO A 71 -33.40 17.32 24.54
CA PRO A 71 -33.01 16.97 23.18
C PRO A 71 -31.51 17.26 22.97
N TRP A 72 -30.79 16.27 22.44
CA TRP A 72 -29.37 16.37 22.11
C TRP A 72 -29.14 17.44 21.04
N GLN A 73 -28.29 18.44 21.34
CA GLN A 73 -27.80 19.46 20.40
C GLN A 73 -26.37 19.12 19.97
N PRO A 74 -26.01 19.25 18.68
CA PRO A 74 -24.62 19.11 18.22
C PRO A 74 -23.77 20.31 18.69
N PRO A 75 -22.49 20.10 19.08
CA PRO A 75 -21.61 21.18 19.50
C PRO A 75 -21.25 22.11 18.32
N ALA A 76 -21.37 23.42 18.55
CA ALA A 76 -20.99 24.47 17.61
C ALA A 76 -19.49 24.77 17.69
N ALA A 77 -18.73 24.26 16.72
CA ALA A 77 -17.40 24.69 16.27
C ALA A 77 -17.22 24.02 14.89
N ASP A 78 -16.97 24.64 13.74
CA ASP A 78 -16.27 25.87 13.41
C ASP A 78 -16.98 26.56 12.24
N GLN A 79 -17.55 27.74 12.47
CA GLN A 79 -17.83 28.67 11.37
C GLN A 79 -16.53 29.43 11.08
N ARG A 80 -15.88 29.07 9.95
CA ARG A 80 -14.77 29.85 9.39
C ARG A 80 -15.32 31.19 8.91
N THR A 81 -15.01 32.24 9.64
CA THR A 81 -15.15 33.62 9.14
C THR A 81 -13.76 34.22 9.04
N SER A 82 -13.36 34.47 7.80
CA SER A 82 -12.22 35.30 7.41
C SER A 82 -12.32 36.69 8.04
N ASP A 83 -11.23 37.24 8.58
CA ASP A 83 -10.94 38.67 8.45
C ASP A 83 -9.49 39.05 8.85
N GLN A 84 -9.02 40.10 8.18
CA GLN A 84 -7.69 40.72 8.09
C GLN A 84 -7.17 41.40 9.39
N PRO A 85 -5.90 41.87 9.42
CA PRO A 85 -5.13 42.12 10.64
C PRO A 85 -5.30 43.55 11.20
N PRO A 86 -5.12 43.77 12.51
CA PRO A 86 -4.91 45.11 13.05
C PRO A 86 -3.42 45.41 13.29
N GLY A 87 -3.04 46.64 12.98
CA GLY A 87 -1.68 47.15 13.06
C GLY A 87 -1.27 47.73 14.41
N ALA A 88 0.06 47.79 14.54
CA ALA A 88 0.93 48.85 15.04
C ALA A 88 0.71 49.54 16.41
N GLU A 89 1.87 49.72 17.08
CA GLU A 89 2.24 50.67 18.16
C GLU A 89 1.94 50.24 19.62
N ARG A 90 2.86 50.25 20.62
CA ARG A 90 4.18 50.90 20.82
C ARG A 90 5.04 50.21 21.92
N ARG A 91 6.35 50.15 21.64
CA ARG A 91 7.62 50.08 22.43
C ARG A 91 7.60 50.26 23.97
N ARG A 92 8.45 49.50 24.70
CA ARG A 92 9.86 49.85 25.11
C ARG A 92 10.53 48.83 26.06
N GLY A 93 11.84 48.62 25.85
CA GLY A 93 12.83 48.06 26.81
C GLY A 93 13.79 47.05 26.15
N LEU A 94 14.74 47.43 25.28
CA LEU A 94 16.14 47.84 25.53
C LEU A 94 16.97 46.96 26.50
N GLY A 95 17.88 46.15 25.93
CA GLY A 95 19.18 45.81 26.55
C GLY A 95 19.53 44.33 26.63
N GLY A 96 20.53 43.87 25.89
CA GLY A 96 21.19 42.56 26.12
C GLY A 96 21.81 41.91 24.88
N LEU A 97 22.89 42.49 24.34
CA LEU A 97 23.91 41.69 23.66
C LEU A 97 24.64 40.85 24.74
N PHE A 98 25.19 39.70 24.35
CA PHE A 98 25.93 38.68 25.13
C PHE A 98 25.10 37.44 25.54
N GLY A 99 25.60 36.29 25.04
CA GLY A 99 24.86 35.04 24.91
C GLY A 99 24.69 34.21 26.17
N SER A 100 23.84 33.20 26.03
CA SER A 100 23.79 32.04 26.89
C SER A 100 23.80 30.80 26.00
N ARG A 101 24.91 30.06 26.08
CA ARG A 101 25.14 28.77 25.41
C ARG A 101 24.48 27.69 26.29
N PRO A 102 23.61 26.80 25.76
CA PRO A 102 23.05 25.72 26.57
C PRO A 102 24.16 24.76 27.01
N ALA A 103 24.12 24.32 28.27
CA ALA A 103 25.04 23.33 28.82
C ALA A 103 24.78 21.93 28.18
N PRO A 104 25.82 21.12 27.92
CA PRO A 104 25.64 19.75 27.48
C PRO A 104 25.38 18.88 28.72
N GLY A 105 24.17 18.32 28.86
CA GLY A 105 23.87 17.48 30.01
C GLY A 105 22.48 16.86 30.04
N ASP A 106 21.48 17.54 29.50
CA ASP A 106 20.12 17.00 29.43
C ASP A 106 19.77 16.81 27.95
N ALA A 107 19.96 15.60 27.45
CA ALA A 107 19.23 15.17 26.25
C ALA A 107 17.79 14.93 26.72
N PRO A 108 16.81 15.80 26.41
CA PRO A 108 15.43 15.37 26.50
C PRO A 108 15.31 14.12 25.62
N GLU A 109 14.64 13.08 26.11
CA GLU A 109 14.14 12.01 25.24
C GLU A 109 13.55 12.71 24.02
N LEU A 110 14.22 12.55 22.87
CA LEU A 110 13.79 13.21 21.66
C LEU A 110 12.34 12.77 21.46
N PRO A 111 11.36 13.71 21.39
CA PRO A 111 10.01 13.32 21.07
C PRO A 111 10.10 12.50 19.80
N ILE A 112 9.57 11.27 19.85
CA ILE A 112 9.42 10.40 18.69
C ILE A 112 8.85 11.28 17.58
N MET A 113 9.71 11.68 16.65
CA MET A 113 9.36 12.53 15.54
C MET A 113 8.50 11.65 14.66
N ILE A 114 7.18 11.73 14.81
CA ILE A 114 6.23 11.12 13.89
C ILE A 114 6.51 11.78 12.54
N PRO A 115 7.13 11.08 11.58
CA PRO A 115 7.39 11.65 10.27
C PRO A 115 6.04 11.96 9.62
N PRO A 116 5.91 13.05 8.87
CA PRO A 116 4.65 13.41 8.26
C PRO A 116 4.41 12.54 7.02
N ALA A 117 3.94 11.29 7.22
CA ALA A 117 3.27 10.43 6.23
C ALA A 117 2.91 9.03 6.81
N ASP A 118 2.43 8.93 8.06
CA ASP A 118 1.95 7.65 8.64
C ASP A 118 0.41 7.63 8.78
N PRO A 119 -0.35 7.49 7.68
CA PRO A 119 -1.82 7.59 7.74
C PRO A 119 -2.48 6.41 8.47
N TRP A 120 -1.76 5.31 8.72
CA TRP A 120 -2.28 4.13 9.42
C TRP A 120 -1.73 3.96 10.85
N GLY A 121 -0.89 4.87 11.33
CA GLY A 121 -0.24 4.73 12.63
C GLY A 121 0.71 3.54 12.70
N THR A 122 1.23 3.09 11.54
CA THR A 122 2.11 1.93 11.39
C THR A 122 3.39 2.10 12.21
N GLN A 123 3.96 3.29 12.25
CA GLN A 123 5.18 3.56 13.02
C GLN A 123 4.89 3.49 14.51
N ALA A 124 3.81 4.13 14.96
CA ALA A 124 3.36 4.08 16.35
C ALA A 124 3.07 2.63 16.79
N TRP A 125 2.40 1.86 15.95
CA TRP A 125 2.20 0.43 16.17
C TRP A 125 3.52 -0.32 16.28
N ALA A 126 4.46 -0.11 15.35
CA ALA A 126 5.75 -0.79 15.33
C ALA A 126 6.52 -0.55 16.64
N MET A 127 6.59 0.70 17.10
CA MET A 127 7.22 1.02 18.39
C MET A 127 6.50 0.35 19.57
N SER A 128 5.17 0.26 19.54
CA SER A 128 4.39 -0.40 20.60
C SER A 128 4.67 -1.90 20.72
N VAL A 129 5.08 -2.54 19.62
CA VAL A 129 5.47 -3.95 19.58
C VAL A 129 7.00 -4.16 19.62
N GLY A 130 7.75 -3.10 19.92
CA GLY A 130 9.21 -3.16 20.10
C GLY A 130 10.01 -3.26 18.80
N TRP A 131 9.45 -2.86 17.67
CA TRP A 131 10.16 -2.79 16.40
C TRP A 131 10.94 -1.48 16.27
N VAL A 132 12.05 -1.55 15.53
CA VAL A 132 12.99 -0.44 15.27
C VAL A 132 12.68 0.22 13.94
N LEU A 133 12.71 1.54 13.90
CA LEU A 133 12.39 2.35 12.74
C LEU A 133 13.67 2.84 12.06
N SER A 134 13.65 2.94 10.73
CA SER A 134 14.64 3.65 9.91
C SER A 134 13.95 4.32 8.72
N ASP A 135 14.51 5.40 8.20
CA ASP A 135 14.02 6.08 6.99
C ASP A 135 14.48 5.37 5.68
N GLY A 136 15.21 4.27 5.80
CA GLY A 136 15.74 3.49 4.67
C GLY A 136 17.05 4.01 4.10
N THR A 137 17.68 5.01 4.74
CA THR A 137 18.97 5.59 4.29
C THR A 137 20.17 5.08 5.08
N ALA A 138 19.94 4.33 6.17
CA ALA A 138 21.02 3.81 6.99
C ALA A 138 21.81 2.71 6.24
N PRO A 139 23.12 2.51 6.53
CA PRO A 139 23.92 1.47 5.87
C PRO A 139 23.32 0.06 5.98
N GLU A 140 22.67 -0.26 7.10
CA GLU A 140 21.94 -1.52 7.32
C GLU A 140 20.70 -1.71 6.42
N ASP A 141 20.21 -0.65 5.76
CA ASP A 141 19.08 -0.68 4.81
C ASP A 141 19.52 -0.93 3.37
N ALA A 142 20.82 -0.95 3.08
CA ALA A 142 21.34 -1.11 1.72
C ALA A 142 20.83 -2.39 1.04
N ASP A 143 20.79 -3.49 1.79
CA ASP A 143 20.29 -4.79 1.30
C ASP A 143 18.78 -4.75 1.01
N LEU A 144 17.99 -3.96 1.76
CA LEU A 144 16.56 -3.80 1.50
C LEU A 144 16.30 -3.01 0.21
N THR A 145 17.12 -1.99 -0.05
CA THR A 145 17.07 -1.28 -1.34
C THR A 145 17.47 -2.20 -2.49
N ALA A 146 18.51 -3.02 -2.34
CA ALA A 146 18.88 -4.02 -3.33
C ALA A 146 17.76 -5.06 -3.55
N LEU A 147 17.12 -5.52 -2.47
CA LEU A 147 15.97 -6.43 -2.52
C LEU A 147 14.79 -5.79 -3.26
N ALA A 148 14.47 -4.53 -2.97
CA ALA A 148 13.40 -3.80 -3.64
C ALA A 148 13.58 -3.84 -5.16
N LYS A 149 14.82 -3.67 -5.67
CA LYS A 149 15.13 -3.72 -7.11
C LYS A 149 14.88 -5.08 -7.77
N THR A 150 14.79 -6.15 -6.99
CA THR A 150 14.45 -7.50 -7.47
C THR A 150 12.95 -7.78 -7.45
N ALA A 151 12.14 -6.86 -6.90
CA ALA A 151 10.73 -7.09 -6.67
C ALA A 151 9.96 -7.35 -7.98
N PRO A 152 8.92 -8.20 -7.94
CA PRO A 152 8.12 -8.60 -9.09
C PRO A 152 7.33 -7.47 -9.77
N VAL A 153 7.42 -6.25 -9.22
CA VAL A 153 6.63 -5.05 -9.58
C VAL A 153 7.40 -4.02 -10.43
N ARG A 154 8.63 -4.34 -10.86
CA ARG A 154 9.50 -3.46 -11.69
C ARG A 154 9.63 -2.04 -11.13
N PRO A 155 10.29 -1.86 -9.97
CA PRO A 155 10.55 -0.53 -9.45
C PRO A 155 11.34 0.32 -10.45
N GLY A 156 11.07 1.62 -10.45
CA GLY A 156 11.83 2.64 -11.16
C GLY A 156 13.30 2.68 -10.73
N LYS A 157 14.14 3.35 -11.54
CA LYS A 157 15.60 3.45 -11.28
C LYS A 157 15.90 4.12 -9.94
N GLU A 158 15.10 5.10 -9.54
CA GLU A 158 15.29 5.90 -8.33
C GLU A 158 14.53 5.36 -7.12
N ASP A 159 13.68 4.34 -7.31
CA ASP A 159 12.92 3.74 -6.22
C ASP A 159 13.84 3.14 -5.16
N ARG A 160 13.48 3.25 -3.89
CA ARG A 160 14.29 2.72 -2.79
C ARG A 160 13.40 2.18 -1.69
N ALA A 161 14.02 1.45 -0.75
CA ALA A 161 13.35 1.15 0.50
C ALA A 161 13.21 2.43 1.33
N GLY A 162 12.01 2.69 1.84
CA GLY A 162 11.70 3.78 2.76
C GLY A 162 10.77 3.29 3.88
N HIS A 163 10.60 4.10 4.92
CA HIS A 163 9.74 3.78 6.08
C HIS A 163 10.02 2.39 6.66
N VAL A 164 11.29 2.05 6.83
CA VAL A 164 11.72 0.71 7.22
C VAL A 164 11.38 0.45 8.70
N LEU A 165 10.81 -0.71 8.96
CA LEU A 165 10.45 -1.23 10.27
C LEU A 165 11.11 -2.61 10.43
N ARG A 166 11.86 -2.83 11.50
CA ARG A 166 12.50 -4.11 11.80
C ARG A 166 12.07 -4.66 13.14
N GLY A 167 11.77 -5.94 13.19
CA GLY A 167 11.49 -6.60 14.44
C GLY A 167 11.18 -8.07 14.25
N ARG A 168 10.54 -8.68 15.25
CA ARG A 168 10.19 -10.10 15.24
C ARG A 168 8.69 -10.28 15.06
N GLY A 169 8.29 -11.22 14.21
CA GLY A 169 6.89 -11.55 13.95
C GLY A 169 6.70 -13.00 13.49
N ASN A 170 5.72 -13.71 14.06
CA ASN A 170 5.45 -15.13 13.76
C ASN A 170 6.71 -16.04 13.82
N GLY A 171 7.62 -15.76 14.75
CA GLY A 171 8.85 -16.54 14.93
C GLY A 171 9.99 -16.21 13.97
N LEU A 172 9.80 -15.28 13.03
CA LEU A 172 10.81 -14.79 12.10
C LEU A 172 11.32 -13.41 12.53
N ASP A 173 12.58 -13.13 12.22
CA ASP A 173 13.05 -11.76 12.13
C ASP A 173 12.54 -11.19 10.79
N LEU A 174 12.02 -9.97 10.80
CA LEU A 174 11.34 -9.35 9.68
C LEU A 174 11.81 -7.92 9.47
N ALA A 175 11.84 -7.51 8.21
CA ALA A 175 11.93 -6.12 7.78
C ALA A 175 10.70 -5.79 6.92
N ALA A 176 9.87 -4.84 7.36
CA ALA A 176 8.82 -4.25 6.56
C ALA A 176 9.27 -2.88 6.05
N PHE A 177 9.02 -2.56 4.79
CA PHE A 177 9.40 -1.29 4.18
C PHE A 177 8.51 -0.98 2.99
N ASP A 178 8.43 0.30 2.64
CA ASP A 178 7.74 0.76 1.45
C ASP A 178 8.74 0.91 0.28
N ILE A 179 8.31 0.57 -0.94
CA ILE A 179 8.99 1.03 -2.15
C ILE A 179 8.55 2.47 -2.39
N VAL A 180 9.46 3.40 -2.13
CA VAL A 180 9.23 4.83 -2.31
C VAL A 180 9.89 5.32 -3.59
N SER A 181 9.13 6.07 -4.39
CA SER A 181 9.59 6.75 -5.59
C SER A 181 9.70 8.25 -5.33
N PRO A 182 10.84 8.90 -5.64
CA PRO A 182 10.92 10.35 -5.54
C PRO A 182 10.01 11.02 -6.58
N TYR A 183 9.24 12.00 -6.15
CA TYR A 183 8.38 12.83 -6.99
C TYR A 183 8.55 14.31 -6.62
N GLY A 184 9.47 14.98 -7.32
CA GLY A 184 9.84 16.36 -7.03
C GLY A 184 10.51 16.49 -5.66
N ARG A 185 9.82 17.13 -4.70
CA ARG A 185 10.29 17.28 -3.30
C ARG A 185 9.61 16.31 -2.33
N GLN A 186 8.74 15.45 -2.84
CA GLN A 186 7.97 14.49 -2.06
C GLN A 186 8.36 13.08 -2.47
N GLU A 187 7.97 12.11 -1.65
CA GLU A 187 8.07 10.70 -1.98
C GLU A 187 6.67 10.12 -2.11
N VAL A 188 6.51 9.18 -3.04
CA VAL A 188 5.26 8.44 -3.25
C VAL A 188 5.52 6.99 -2.89
N VAL A 189 4.74 6.46 -1.96
CA VAL A 189 4.72 5.02 -1.67
C VAL A 189 3.97 4.32 -2.78
N THR A 190 4.60 3.31 -3.39
CA THR A 190 3.99 2.54 -4.47
C THR A 190 3.60 1.14 -4.03
N HIS A 191 4.40 0.52 -3.16
CA HIS A 191 4.21 -0.86 -2.72
C HIS A 191 4.70 -1.04 -1.30
N ALA A 192 4.05 -1.95 -0.58
CA ALA A 192 4.44 -2.42 0.73
C ALA A 192 5.17 -3.74 0.59
N VAL A 193 6.35 -3.86 1.19
CA VAL A 193 7.14 -5.08 1.23
C VAL A 193 7.32 -5.52 2.67
N THR A 194 7.22 -6.82 2.90
CA THR A 194 7.71 -7.46 4.13
C THR A 194 8.64 -8.58 3.72
N ALA A 195 9.83 -8.62 4.33
CA ALA A 195 10.89 -9.54 3.99
C ALA A 195 11.41 -10.24 5.25
N ALA A 196 11.65 -11.55 5.12
CA ALA A 196 12.29 -12.38 6.12
C ALA A 196 13.69 -12.77 5.61
N PRO A 197 14.79 -12.36 6.27
CA PRO A 197 16.09 -12.95 6.02
C PRO A 197 16.06 -14.44 6.40
N VAL A 198 16.57 -15.30 5.53
CA VAL A 198 16.59 -16.75 5.74
C VAL A 198 18.03 -17.23 5.83
N LEU A 199 18.29 -18.12 6.80
CA LEU A 199 19.59 -18.78 6.93
C LEU A 199 19.72 -19.91 5.92
N GLY A 200 20.85 -19.98 5.21
CA GLY A 200 21.12 -21.01 4.22
C GLY A 200 20.73 -20.63 2.79
N SER A 201 20.75 -21.61 1.88
CA SER A 201 20.38 -21.38 0.48
C SER A 201 18.86 -21.44 0.30
N VAL A 202 18.27 -20.35 -0.19
CA VAL A 202 16.86 -20.29 -0.60
C VAL A 202 16.79 -20.46 -2.12
N PRO A 203 15.99 -21.39 -2.65
CA PRO A 203 15.81 -21.51 -4.09
C PRO A 203 15.18 -20.24 -4.65
N ALA A 204 15.61 -19.79 -5.82
CA ALA A 204 15.00 -18.65 -6.49
C ALA A 204 13.59 -19.03 -6.96
N PHE A 205 12.57 -18.33 -6.44
CA PHE A 205 11.17 -18.55 -6.80
C PHE A 205 10.38 -17.25 -6.84
N ARG A 206 9.23 -17.32 -7.49
CA ARG A 206 8.16 -16.33 -7.47
C ARG A 206 6.82 -17.05 -7.40
N LEU A 207 5.98 -16.67 -6.45
CA LEU A 207 4.63 -17.18 -6.28
C LEU A 207 3.66 -16.01 -6.45
N SER A 208 2.88 -16.06 -7.52
CA SER A 208 2.04 -14.94 -7.94
C SER A 208 0.60 -15.39 -8.19
N PRO A 209 -0.39 -14.53 -7.92
CA PRO A 209 -1.75 -14.75 -8.38
C PRO A 209 -1.80 -14.95 -9.89
N ALA A 210 -2.60 -15.92 -10.35
CA ALA A 210 -2.73 -16.26 -11.76
C ALA A 210 -3.25 -15.09 -12.61
N ARG A 211 -4.12 -14.24 -12.03
CA ARG A 211 -4.69 -13.05 -12.67
C ARG A 211 -3.70 -11.89 -12.82
N MET A 212 -2.61 -11.86 -12.05
CA MET A 212 -1.65 -10.78 -12.11
C MET A 212 -0.75 -10.94 -13.33
N TRP A 213 -0.42 -9.80 -13.96
CA TRP A 213 0.53 -9.79 -15.05
C TRP A 213 1.93 -10.07 -14.51
N ARG A 214 2.61 -11.06 -15.09
CA ARG A 214 3.94 -11.48 -14.66
C ARG A 214 5.01 -10.87 -15.56
N HIS A 215 5.80 -9.98 -14.99
CA HIS A 215 6.96 -9.37 -15.65
C HIS A 215 8.26 -10.02 -15.21
N GLY A 216 9.30 -10.03 -16.04
CA GLY A 216 10.66 -10.39 -15.58
C GLY A 216 10.82 -11.84 -15.12
N VAL A 217 10.02 -12.76 -15.67
CA VAL A 217 10.05 -14.21 -15.35
C VAL A 217 11.11 -14.98 -16.15
N GLY A 218 12.05 -14.28 -16.80
CA GLY A 218 13.06 -14.91 -17.63
C GLY A 218 13.91 -15.89 -16.82
N GLY A 219 14.04 -17.11 -17.31
CA GLY A 219 14.79 -18.17 -16.62
C GLY A 219 14.04 -18.89 -15.51
N LEU A 220 12.77 -18.55 -15.25
CA LEU A 220 11.91 -19.31 -14.33
C LEU A 220 10.98 -20.25 -15.10
N VAL A 221 10.82 -21.46 -14.58
CA VAL A 221 9.87 -22.47 -15.06
C VAL A 221 8.71 -22.59 -14.09
N GLN A 222 7.53 -22.92 -14.60
CA GLN A 222 6.36 -23.17 -13.77
C GLN A 222 6.49 -24.50 -13.05
N VAL A 223 6.26 -24.49 -11.74
CA VAL A 223 6.19 -25.69 -10.90
C VAL A 223 4.71 -25.99 -10.67
N PRO A 224 4.20 -27.16 -11.13
CA PRO A 224 2.79 -27.49 -10.99
C PRO A 224 2.43 -27.81 -9.53
N SER A 225 1.18 -27.53 -9.16
CA SER A 225 0.61 -27.92 -7.88
C SER A 225 -0.25 -29.17 -8.03
N PRO A 226 -0.27 -30.09 -7.05
CA PRO A 226 -1.21 -31.21 -7.08
C PRO A 226 -2.67 -30.79 -6.84
N ASP A 227 -2.90 -29.50 -6.54
CA ASP A 227 -4.21 -28.94 -6.19
C ASP A 227 -4.75 -28.07 -7.33
N PRO A 228 -5.78 -28.54 -8.06
CA PRO A 228 -6.35 -27.79 -9.17
C PRO A 228 -6.97 -26.45 -8.76
N GLU A 229 -7.44 -26.31 -7.51
CA GLU A 229 -7.97 -25.02 -7.05
C GLU A 229 -6.85 -24.01 -6.85
N PHE A 230 -5.74 -24.47 -6.28
CA PHE A 230 -4.53 -23.67 -6.15
C PHE A 230 -3.99 -23.26 -7.52
N GLU A 231 -3.84 -24.17 -8.48
CA GLU A 231 -3.33 -23.86 -9.83
C GLU A 231 -4.18 -22.83 -10.58
N ARG A 232 -5.48 -22.78 -10.32
CA ARG A 232 -6.37 -21.76 -10.92
C ARG A 232 -6.10 -20.36 -10.39
N ARG A 233 -5.71 -20.23 -9.12
CA ARG A 233 -5.56 -18.93 -8.44
C ARG A 233 -4.12 -18.46 -8.32
N TRP A 234 -3.17 -19.40 -8.28
CA TRP A 234 -1.77 -19.14 -7.98
C TRP A 234 -0.86 -19.88 -8.94
N VAL A 235 0.25 -19.24 -9.30
CA VAL A 235 1.29 -19.78 -10.17
C VAL A 235 2.62 -19.70 -9.43
N LEU A 236 3.25 -20.85 -9.20
CA LEU A 236 4.62 -20.93 -8.73
C LEU A 236 5.58 -21.00 -9.92
N LEU A 237 6.55 -20.11 -9.93
CA LEU A 237 7.68 -20.08 -10.85
C LEU A 237 8.97 -20.27 -10.05
N ALA A 238 9.90 -21.07 -10.54
CA ALA A 238 11.21 -21.29 -9.91
C ALA A 238 12.32 -21.43 -10.94
N ALA A 239 13.57 -21.19 -10.55
CA ALA A 239 14.72 -21.40 -11.45
C ALA A 239 14.85 -22.88 -11.86
N GLU A 240 14.54 -23.80 -10.94
CA GLU A 240 14.55 -25.24 -11.16
C GLU A 240 13.36 -25.87 -10.42
N ASP A 241 12.80 -26.94 -11.00
CA ASP A 241 11.75 -27.73 -10.37
C ASP A 241 12.36 -28.75 -9.39
N GLY A 242 12.66 -28.28 -8.18
CA GLY A 242 13.26 -29.05 -7.09
C GLY A 242 12.31 -29.37 -5.94
N PRO A 243 12.71 -30.26 -5.01
CA PRO A 243 11.86 -30.68 -3.89
C PRO A 243 11.47 -29.53 -2.97
N GLN A 244 12.37 -28.56 -2.73
CA GLN A 244 12.07 -27.39 -1.89
C GLN A 244 10.93 -26.53 -2.45
N VAL A 245 10.93 -26.26 -3.76
CA VAL A 245 9.90 -25.43 -4.39
C VAL A 245 8.60 -26.20 -4.62
N ARG A 246 8.65 -27.51 -4.92
CA ARG A 246 7.44 -28.35 -4.92
C ARG A 246 6.76 -28.36 -3.56
N ARG A 247 7.54 -28.41 -2.48
CA ARG A 247 7.00 -28.38 -1.12
C ARG A 247 6.16 -27.13 -0.85
N LEU A 248 6.50 -25.97 -1.43
CA LEU A 248 5.71 -24.74 -1.26
C LEU A 248 4.25 -24.90 -1.70
N VAL A 249 4.01 -25.57 -2.83
CA VAL A 249 2.67 -25.76 -3.38
C VAL A 249 1.97 -27.00 -2.84
N GLU A 250 2.73 -27.95 -2.29
CA GLU A 250 2.18 -29.13 -1.61
C GLU A 250 1.75 -28.83 -0.17
N ASP A 251 2.42 -27.87 0.50
CA ASP A 251 2.21 -27.60 1.91
C ASP A 251 0.78 -27.11 2.19
N PRO A 252 0.03 -27.79 3.07
CA PRO A 252 -1.37 -27.47 3.31
C PRO A 252 -1.55 -26.10 3.98
N VAL A 253 -0.60 -25.66 4.81
CA VAL A 253 -0.70 -24.37 5.51
C VAL A 253 -0.48 -23.23 4.52
N VAL A 254 0.52 -23.36 3.65
CA VAL A 254 0.77 -22.37 2.57
C VAL A 254 -0.45 -22.27 1.66
N ARG A 255 -0.99 -23.40 1.19
CA ARG A 255 -2.20 -23.41 0.34
C ARG A 255 -3.40 -22.79 1.03
N GLN A 256 -3.68 -23.15 2.28
CA GLN A 256 -4.82 -22.63 3.03
C GLN A 256 -4.73 -21.10 3.20
N LEU A 257 -3.56 -20.58 3.54
CA LEU A 257 -3.36 -19.14 3.70
C LEU A 257 -3.54 -18.37 2.38
N LEU A 258 -2.98 -18.89 1.27
CA LEU A 258 -3.06 -18.23 -0.03
C LEU A 258 -4.47 -18.30 -0.63
N LEU A 259 -5.15 -19.45 -0.54
CA LEU A 259 -6.54 -19.58 -0.97
C LEU A 259 -7.50 -18.78 -0.08
N GLY A 260 -7.15 -18.56 1.18
CA GLY A 260 -7.89 -17.68 2.10
C GLY A 260 -7.64 -16.18 1.88
N SER A 261 -6.66 -15.81 1.05
CA SER A 261 -6.32 -14.42 0.77
C SER A 261 -7.19 -13.81 -0.34
N ASP A 262 -7.10 -12.49 -0.48
CA ASP A 262 -7.69 -11.74 -1.60
C ASP A 262 -6.81 -11.77 -2.87
N ASP A 263 -5.78 -12.61 -2.85
CA ASP A 263 -4.78 -12.74 -3.89
C ASP A 263 -4.11 -11.39 -4.26
N GLY A 264 -3.97 -10.46 -3.32
CA GLY A 264 -3.34 -9.16 -3.56
C GLY A 264 -1.81 -9.16 -3.42
N ASP A 265 -1.24 -10.28 -2.98
CA ASP A 265 0.18 -10.38 -2.62
C ASP A 265 0.96 -11.19 -3.67
N GLU A 266 2.18 -10.78 -3.97
CA GLU A 266 3.16 -11.60 -4.68
C GLU A 266 4.33 -11.93 -3.75
N LEU A 267 4.78 -13.19 -3.78
CA LEU A 267 5.93 -13.64 -2.98
C LEU A 267 7.11 -13.97 -3.89
N TRP A 268 8.32 -13.68 -3.44
CA TRP A 268 9.54 -14.05 -4.16
C TRP A 268 10.72 -14.25 -3.22
N SER A 269 11.76 -14.90 -3.72
CA SER A 269 13.05 -15.00 -3.05
C SER A 269 14.15 -14.31 -3.84
N ALA A 270 15.00 -13.57 -3.14
CA ALA A 270 16.18 -12.93 -3.70
C ALA A 270 17.12 -12.49 -2.57
N LEU A 271 18.43 -12.47 -2.84
CA LEU A 271 19.44 -11.90 -1.93
C LEU A 271 19.40 -12.47 -0.49
N GLY A 272 19.03 -13.75 -0.33
CA GLY A 272 18.89 -14.39 0.99
C GLY A 272 17.60 -14.04 1.74
N PHE A 273 16.67 -13.33 1.10
CA PHE A 273 15.34 -13.03 1.64
C PHE A 273 14.26 -13.89 0.97
N VAL A 274 13.20 -14.13 1.73
CA VAL A 274 11.87 -14.42 1.21
C VAL A 274 11.00 -13.21 1.52
N ALA A 275 10.33 -12.67 0.51
CA ALA A 275 9.57 -11.43 0.63
C ALA A 275 8.16 -11.56 0.05
N ALA A 276 7.25 -10.75 0.58
CA ALA A 276 5.90 -10.53 0.09
C ALA A 276 5.72 -9.05 -0.25
N VAL A 277 5.07 -8.76 -1.39
CA VAL A 277 4.82 -7.40 -1.87
C VAL A 277 3.35 -7.24 -2.22
N ARG A 278 2.84 -6.05 -1.94
CA ARG A 278 1.47 -5.65 -2.26
C ARG A 278 1.45 -4.21 -2.83
N PRO A 279 0.62 -3.90 -3.84
CA PRO A 279 0.43 -2.53 -4.35
C PRO A 279 -0.44 -1.70 -3.39
N ASP A 280 0.11 -1.46 -2.22
CA ASP A 280 -0.48 -0.75 -1.09
C ASP A 280 0.67 -0.09 -0.31
N ALA A 281 0.39 0.55 0.81
CA ALA A 281 1.42 1.00 1.75
C ALA A 281 1.37 0.19 3.04
N ASN A 282 2.48 0.15 3.79
CA ASN A 282 2.54 -0.64 5.00
C ASN A 282 1.53 -0.15 6.05
N ARG A 283 0.70 -1.08 6.51
CA ARG A 283 -0.20 -0.94 7.66
C ARG A 283 -0.05 -2.14 8.59
N PRO A 284 -0.33 -2.01 9.89
CA PRO A 284 -0.14 -3.09 10.87
C PRO A 284 -0.73 -4.43 10.43
N GLN A 285 -1.98 -4.42 9.94
CA GLN A 285 -2.69 -5.63 9.54
C GLN A 285 -2.04 -6.31 8.32
N LEU A 286 -1.44 -5.53 7.42
CA LEU A 286 -0.73 -6.07 6.26
C LEU A 286 0.59 -6.71 6.70
N ILE A 287 1.33 -6.07 7.60
CA ILE A 287 2.58 -6.61 8.15
C ILE A 287 2.31 -7.92 8.90
N GLU A 288 1.26 -7.97 9.73
CA GLU A 288 0.85 -9.18 10.43
C GLU A 288 0.43 -10.31 9.47
N HIS A 289 -0.29 -9.96 8.40
CA HIS A 289 -0.68 -10.89 7.34
C HIS A 289 0.54 -11.47 6.62
N HIS A 290 1.44 -10.61 6.14
CA HIS A 290 2.70 -11.03 5.54
C HIS A 290 3.55 -11.87 6.49
N ALA A 291 3.61 -11.51 7.78
CA ALA A 291 4.37 -12.29 8.76
C ALA A 291 3.84 -13.73 8.87
N ARG A 292 2.52 -13.94 8.82
CA ARG A 292 1.91 -15.28 8.81
C ARG A 292 2.25 -16.05 7.53
N LEU A 293 2.13 -15.39 6.37
CA LEU A 293 2.47 -15.99 5.08
C LEU A 293 3.94 -16.38 4.99
N LEU A 294 4.84 -15.45 5.34
CA LEU A 294 6.29 -15.66 5.30
C LEU A 294 6.72 -16.77 6.26
N ALA A 295 6.14 -16.85 7.46
CA ALA A 295 6.42 -17.94 8.40
C ALA A 295 6.05 -19.31 7.81
N ALA A 296 4.88 -19.43 7.16
CA ALA A 296 4.47 -20.67 6.51
C ALA A 296 5.39 -21.04 5.32
N VAL A 297 5.73 -20.06 4.48
CA VAL A 297 6.59 -20.26 3.30
C VAL A 297 8.01 -20.63 3.69
N VAL A 298 8.61 -19.90 4.64
CA VAL A 298 9.96 -20.20 5.15
C VAL A 298 9.98 -21.56 5.84
N GLY A 299 8.95 -21.89 6.63
CA GLY A 299 8.81 -23.21 7.24
C GLY A 299 8.72 -24.34 6.21
N ALA A 300 7.94 -24.16 5.15
CA ALA A 300 7.81 -25.15 4.07
C ALA A 300 9.13 -25.35 3.31
N LEU A 301 9.88 -24.27 3.04
CA LEU A 301 11.20 -24.35 2.40
C LEU A 301 12.21 -25.07 3.29
N ALA A 302 12.26 -24.74 4.58
CA ALA A 302 13.18 -25.34 5.53
C ALA A 302 12.91 -26.83 5.76
N ALA A 303 11.65 -27.27 5.71
CA ALA A 303 11.29 -28.68 5.86
C ALA A 303 11.74 -29.57 4.69
N ALA A 304 12.10 -28.97 3.56
CA ALA A 304 12.54 -29.66 2.34
C ALA A 304 14.03 -29.42 2.01
N ALA A 305 14.77 -28.75 2.90
CA ALA A 305 16.19 -28.47 2.79
C ALA A 305 17.09 -29.62 3.26
#